data_AF-A0A839LMB8-F1
#
_entry.id   AF-A0A839LMB8-F1
#
_cell.length_a   1.000
_cell.length_b   1.000
_cell.length_c   1.000
_cell.angle_alpha   90.00
_cell.angle_beta   90.00
_cell.angle_gamma   90.00
#
_symmetry.space_group_name_H-M   'P 1'
#
loop_
_entity.id
_entity.type
_entity.pdbx_description
1 polymer ?
#
loop_
_entity_poly.entity_id
_entity_poly.type
_entity_poly.pdbx_seq_one_letter_code
_entity_poly.pdbx_strand_id
1 'polypeptide(L)' 'FQGRQPFSLLFEGPPQPVLPQRIYRISHPQLDAMEIFLVPVGRSESATQYEAIFN' A
#
# COMPACT_ATOMS: atom_id res chain seq x y z
N PHE A 1 15.83 -2.97 -24.49
CA PHE A 1 15.32 -2.17 -23.37
C PHE A 1 15.04 -3.12 -22.22
N GLN A 2 15.81 -3.09 -21.15
CA GLN A 2 15.56 -3.92 -19.96
C GLN A 2 14.59 -3.14 -19.08
N GLY A 3 13.30 -3.53 -19.08
CA GLY A 3 12.28 -2.90 -18.25
C GLY A 3 12.51 -3.16 -16.76
N ARG A 4 11.96 -2.30 -15.89
CA ARG A 4 11.89 -2.60 -14.45
C ARG A 4 11.14 -3.92 -14.26
N GLN A 5 11.60 -4.73 -13.31
CA GLN A 5 10.84 -5.90 -12.89
C GLN A 5 9.70 -5.44 -11.99
N PRO A 6 8.47 -5.90 -12.22
CA PRO A 6 7.35 -5.55 -11.39
C PRO A 6 7.55 -6.10 -9.97
N PHE A 7 7.01 -5.40 -8.98
CA PHE A 7 7.02 -5.84 -7.59
C PHE A 7 5.77 -5.33 -6.87
N SER A 8 5.40 -5.97 -5.77
CA SER A 8 4.37 -5.46 -4.85
C SER A 8 4.95 -5.15 -3.47
N LEU A 9 4.29 -4.24 -2.78
CA LEU A 9 4.52 -3.93 -1.38
C LEU A 9 3.27 -4.30 -0.59
N LEU A 10 3.47 -5.05 0.50
CA LEU A 10 2.43 -5.35 1.48
C LEU A 10 2.65 -4.49 2.72
N PHE A 11 1.60 -3.79 3.14
CA PHE A 11 1.58 -2.94 4.32
C PHE A 11 0.62 -3.52 5.36
N GLU A 12 1.00 -3.41 6.63
CA GLU A 12 0.08 -3.63 7.75
C GLU A 12 -0.38 -2.28 8.29
N GLY A 13 -1.68 -2.03 8.22
CA GLY A 13 -2.33 -0.88 8.84
C GLY A 13 -3.17 -1.30 10.05
N PRO A 14 -3.76 -0.32 10.75
CA PRO A 14 -4.60 -0.60 11.90
C PRO A 14 -5.83 -1.45 11.51
N PRO A 15 -6.46 -2.16 12.47
CA PRO A 15 -7.63 -2.99 12.21
C PRO A 15 -8.88 -2.16 11.84
N GLN A 16 -8.89 -0.87 12.24
CA GLN A 16 -9.90 0.13 11.88
C GLN A 16 -9.29 1.55 11.86
N PRO A 17 -9.79 2.46 10.99
CA PRO A 17 -10.72 2.18 9.91
C PRO A 17 -10.05 1.37 8.79
N VAL A 18 -10.85 0.58 8.06
CA VAL A 18 -10.38 -0.07 6.83
C VAL A 18 -10.38 0.97 5.73
N LEU A 19 -9.22 1.23 5.13
CA LEU A 19 -9.12 2.12 3.98
C LEU A 19 -9.69 1.41 2.75
N PRO A 20 -10.73 1.96 2.09
CA PRO A 20 -11.22 1.38 0.85
C PRO A 20 -10.15 1.46 -0.24
N GLN A 21 -10.28 0.62 -1.27
CA GLN A 21 -9.40 0.64 -2.43
C GLN A 21 -9.40 2.03 -3.10
N ARG A 22 -8.27 2.73 -3.05
CA ARG A 22 -8.11 4.09 -3.59
C ARG A 22 -6.64 4.47 -3.69
N ILE A 23 -6.35 5.55 -4.41
CA ILE A 23 -5.08 6.29 -4.31
C ILE A 23 -5.05 7.06 -2.98
N TYR A 24 -3.98 6.86 -2.22
CA TYR A 24 -3.66 7.61 -1.00
C TYR A 24 -2.32 8.32 -1.14
N ARG A 25 -2.23 9.51 -0.55
CA ARG A 25 -0.95 10.19 -0.36
C ARG A 25 -0.25 9.57 0.84
N ILE A 26 0.86 8.88 0.62
CA ILE A 26 1.68 8.25 1.65
C ILE A 26 2.94 9.10 1.84
N SER A 27 3.22 9.51 3.07
CA SER A 27 4.44 10.24 3.45
C SER A 27 5.36 9.34 4.26
N HIS A 28 6.66 9.41 4.00
CA HIS A 28 7.69 8.71 4.76
C HIS A 28 8.83 9.68 5.10
N PRO A 29 9.43 9.69 6.30
CA PRO A 29 10.36 10.76 6.69
C PRO A 29 11.60 10.89 5.79
N GLN A 30 12.04 9.80 5.16
CA GLN A 30 13.20 9.77 4.27
C GLN A 30 12.86 9.84 2.78
N LEU A 31 11.58 9.82 2.40
CA LEU A 31 11.14 9.82 1.00
C LEU A 31 10.12 10.94 0.77
N ASP A 32 10.07 11.48 -0.44
CA ASP A 32 8.99 12.38 -0.80
C ASP A 32 7.64 11.66 -0.71
N ALA A 33 6.59 12.44 -0.43
CA ALA A 33 5.25 11.90 -0.36
C ALA A 33 4.74 11.48 -1.75
N MET A 34 4.25 10.25 -1.84
CA MET A 34 3.84 9.60 -3.08
C MET A 34 2.33 9.35 -3.11
N GLU A 35 1.74 9.36 -4.30
CA GLU A 35 0.38 8.89 -4.52
C GLU A 35 0.40 7.40 -4.88
N ILE A 36 -0.06 6.55 -3.96
CA ILE A 36 0.00 5.10 -4.09
C ILE A 36 -1.42 4.55 -4.11
N PHE A 37 -1.74 3.74 -5.12
CA PHE A 37 -2.97 2.97 -5.16
C PHE A 37 -2.87 1.79 -4.18
N LEU A 38 -3.69 1.82 -3.13
CA LEU A 38 -3.75 0.77 -2.12
C LEU A 38 -5.04 -0.04 -2.27
N VAL A 39 -4.90 -1.35 -2.14
CA VAL A 39 -6.02 -2.32 -2.11
C VAL A 39 -6.00 -3.03 -0.76
N PRO A 40 -7.10 -3.05 0.02
CA PRO A 40 -7.19 -3.93 1.18
C PRO A 40 -7.30 -5.40 0.70
N VAL A 41 -6.34 -6.24 1.09
CA VAL A 41 -6.25 -7.65 0.64
C VAL A 41 -6.48 -8.67 1.76
N GLY A 42 -6.45 -8.22 3.01
CA GLY A 42 -6.68 -9.10 4.16
C GLY A 42 -7.02 -8.32 5.43
N ARG A 43 -7.66 -8.99 6.38
CA ARG A 43 -7.99 -8.42 7.70
C ARG A 43 -7.90 -9.47 8.78
N SER A 44 -7.33 -9.08 9.92
CA SER A 44 -7.32 -9.84 11.17
C SER A 44 -7.92 -9.00 12.29
N GLU A 45 -7.94 -9.54 13.51
CA GLU A 45 -8.31 -8.80 14.71
C GLU A 45 -7.33 -7.64 15.01
N SER A 46 -6.06 -7.80 14.61
CA SER A 46 -4.98 -6.87 14.95
C SER A 46 -4.62 -5.89 13.84
N ALA A 47 -4.91 -6.20 12.57
CA ALA A 47 -4.46 -5.39 11.44
C ALA A 47 -5.32 -5.54 10.18
N THR A 48 -5.19 -4.56 9.28
CA THR A 48 -5.63 -4.68 7.89
C THR A 48 -4.41 -4.71 7.00
N GLN A 49 -4.35 -5.68 6.08
CA GLN A 49 -3.27 -5.80 5.12
C GLN A 49 -3.65 -5.07 3.82
N TYR A 50 -2.72 -4.29 3.29
CA TYR A 50 -2.88 -3.54 2.04
C TYR A 50 -1.79 -3.89 1.05
N GLU A 51 -2.13 -3.94 -0.23
CA GLU A 51 -1.18 -4.17 -1.32
C GLU A 51 -1.09 -2.95 -2.25
N ALA A 52 0.14 -2.66 -2.71
CA ALA A 52 0.42 -1.78 -3.85
C ALA A 52 1.29 -2.54 -4.87
N ILE A 53 0.93 -2.48 -6.15
CA ILE A 53 1.65 -3.13 -7.26
C ILE A 53 2.34 -2.06 -8.11
N PHE A 54 3.61 -2.28 -8.45
CA PHE A 54 4.44 -1.42 -9.30
C PHE A 54 4.94 -2.21 -10.51
N ASN A 55 4.80 -1.64 -11.72
CA ASN A 55 5.27 -2.22 -12.99
C ASN A 55 6.53 -1.52 -13.51
#